data_AF-A0A2V6K9J3-F1
#
_entry.id   AF-A0A2V6K9J3-F1
#
_cell.length_a   1.000
_cell.length_b   1.000
_cell.length_c   1.000
_cell.angle_alpha   90.00
_cell.angle_beta   90.00
_cell.angle_gamma   90.00
#
_symmetry.space_group_name_H-M   'P 1'
#
loop_
_entity.id
_entity.type
_entity.pdbx_description
1 polymer ?
#
loop_
_entity_poly.entity_id
_entity_poly.type
_entity_poly.pdbx_seq_one_letter_code
_entity_poly.pdbx_strand_id
1 'polypeptide(L)'
;INAYLLRSALILLSLFTFNQNIFCQESLSPAATPTPTCPAAQNYTYTLTTGSYLAGTTDAGVHCDDCSTPVPFPFPVKIYDTTFPSAMAGSNGELAFGVDYAGFGITCMPVDSATYTIGPMWVDQTTLPSHCPTCGVFTSVTGTAPNRTFVIEWRNIYFGFPFSPTPTLNYEVIFNEATALTGSFDVFYNMVSIHSGGTDSALTVGVQKDTTNFTEVGCDLTGTDPPASVTTGANFH
;
A
#
# COMPACT_ATOMS: atom_id res chain seq x y z
N ILE A 1 -44.52 29.22 -11.76
CA ILE A 1 -43.65 29.20 -12.97
C ILE A 1 -42.25 29.55 -12.48
N ASN A 2 -41.36 28.55 -12.51
CA ASN A 2 -40.03 28.52 -11.90
C ASN A 2 -39.01 29.39 -12.64
N ALA A 3 -38.07 29.99 -11.91
CA ALA A 3 -36.73 30.30 -12.41
C ALA A 3 -35.75 30.48 -11.22
N TYR A 4 -35.15 29.39 -10.77
CA TYR A 4 -33.86 29.44 -10.08
C TYR A 4 -32.84 28.73 -10.98
N LEU A 5 -31.89 29.52 -11.49
CA LEU A 5 -30.78 29.04 -12.30
C LEU A 5 -29.87 28.14 -11.45
N LEU A 6 -29.81 26.85 -11.77
CA LEU A 6 -28.65 26.02 -11.43
C LEU A 6 -27.49 26.43 -12.34
N ARG A 7 -26.42 26.98 -11.75
CA ARG A 7 -25.11 26.99 -12.40
C ARG A 7 -24.54 25.58 -12.27
N SER A 8 -24.63 24.80 -13.33
CA SER A 8 -23.91 23.54 -13.48
C SER A 8 -22.41 23.82 -13.55
N ALA A 9 -21.69 23.52 -12.48
CA ALA A 9 -20.23 23.42 -12.53
C ALA A 9 -19.90 22.05 -13.14
N LEU A 10 -19.51 22.05 -14.42
CA LEU A 10 -18.84 20.91 -15.04
C LEU A 10 -17.45 20.82 -14.39
N ILE A 11 -17.32 20.05 -13.32
CA ILE A 11 -16.00 19.67 -12.80
C ILE A 11 -15.49 18.58 -13.75
N LEU A 12 -14.58 18.97 -14.65
CA LEU A 12 -13.70 18.02 -15.31
C LEU A 12 -12.89 17.33 -14.19
N LEU A 13 -13.36 16.17 -13.75
CA LEU A 13 -12.57 15.26 -12.92
C LEU A 13 -11.44 14.78 -13.83
N SER A 14 -10.28 15.42 -13.71
CA SER A 14 -9.05 14.89 -14.28
C SER A 14 -8.75 13.60 -13.52
N LEU A 15 -8.87 12.48 -14.23
CA LEU A 15 -8.39 11.18 -13.79
C LEU A 15 -6.88 11.28 -13.58
N PHE A 16 -6.44 11.56 -12.36
CA PHE A 16 -5.05 11.36 -11.97
C PHE A 16 -4.91 9.90 -11.59
N THR A 17 -4.08 9.20 -12.37
CA THR A 17 -3.86 7.76 -12.30
C THR A 17 -2.49 7.48 -11.68
N PHE A 18 -2.35 6.42 -10.89
CA PHE A 18 -1.07 5.76 -10.61
C PHE A 18 -0.44 5.35 -11.95
N ASN A 19 0.49 6.14 -12.48
CA ASN A 19 1.26 5.78 -13.66
C ASN A 19 2.70 5.44 -13.25
N GLN A 20 3.21 4.36 -13.81
CA GLN A 20 4.65 4.12 -13.89
C GLN A 20 5.27 5.30 -14.65
N ASN A 21 6.01 6.16 -13.95
CA ASN A 21 6.69 7.27 -14.60
C ASN A 21 8.00 6.77 -15.22
N ILE A 22 7.95 6.46 -16.51
CA ILE A 22 9.14 6.21 -17.33
C ILE A 22 9.75 7.57 -17.68
N PHE A 23 10.70 8.05 -16.87
CA PHE A 23 11.55 9.18 -17.26
C PHE A 23 12.72 8.68 -18.12
N CYS A 24 12.61 8.82 -19.44
CA CYS A 24 13.75 8.76 -20.34
C CYS A 24 14.24 10.19 -20.59
N GLN A 25 15.40 10.56 -20.05
CA GLN A 25 16.04 11.82 -20.43
C GLN A 25 16.79 11.59 -21.74
N GLU A 26 16.34 12.23 -22.83
CA GLU A 26 17.06 12.18 -24.10
C GLU A 26 18.42 12.87 -23.96
N SER A 27 19.49 12.10 -24.19
CA SER A 27 20.83 12.63 -24.42
C SER A 27 20.99 12.85 -25.92
N LEU A 28 20.96 14.10 -26.37
CA LEU A 28 21.37 14.45 -27.73
C LEU A 28 22.90 14.36 -27.84
N SER A 29 23.41 13.18 -28.17
CA SER A 29 24.81 12.98 -28.54
C SER A 29 24.92 12.56 -30.01
N PRO A 30 25.70 13.26 -30.85
CA PRO A 30 25.91 12.89 -32.23
C PRO A 30 27.02 11.84 -32.34
N ALA A 31 26.74 10.59 -31.92
CA ALA A 31 27.56 9.44 -32.27
C ALA A 31 26.74 8.16 -32.13
N ALA A 32 26.45 7.51 -33.28
CA ALA A 32 25.77 6.22 -33.31
C ALA A 32 26.66 5.13 -32.71
N THR A 33 26.34 4.72 -31.49
CA THR A 33 26.66 3.41 -30.93
C THR A 33 25.43 3.00 -30.12
N PRO A 34 24.83 1.81 -30.33
CA PRO A 34 23.69 1.37 -29.54
C PRO A 34 24.16 1.15 -28.09
N THR A 35 24.01 2.18 -27.27
CA THR A 35 24.18 2.09 -25.82
C THR A 35 23.02 1.26 -25.28
N PRO A 36 23.25 0.23 -24.43
CA PRO A 36 22.17 -0.48 -23.78
C PRO A 36 21.27 0.53 -23.08
N THR A 37 20.00 0.59 -23.48
CA THR A 37 18.97 1.41 -22.84
C THR A 37 18.86 0.94 -21.40
N CYS A 38 19.30 1.79 -20.48
CA CYS A 38 19.10 1.61 -19.05
C CYS A 38 17.61 1.33 -18.80
N PRO A 39 17.22 0.29 -18.05
CA PRO A 39 15.84 0.19 -17.61
C PRO A 39 15.57 1.44 -16.78
N ALA A 40 14.67 2.32 -17.24
CA ALA A 40 14.23 3.46 -16.43
C ALA A 40 13.81 2.92 -15.05
N ALA A 41 14.22 3.60 -13.98
CA ALA A 41 13.71 3.29 -12.65
C ALA A 41 12.18 3.39 -12.73
N GLN A 42 11.53 2.23 -12.62
CA GLN A 42 10.08 2.09 -12.63
C GLN A 42 9.54 2.56 -11.29
N ASN A 43 9.61 3.86 -11.03
CA ASN A 43 9.19 4.42 -9.76
C ASN A 43 7.67 4.63 -9.78
N TYR A 44 7.05 4.37 -8.63
CA TYR A 44 5.68 4.78 -8.39
C TYR A 44 5.67 6.27 -8.04
N THR A 45 4.67 6.99 -8.55
CA THR A 45 4.28 8.30 -8.00
C THR A 45 2.93 8.18 -7.36
N TYR A 46 2.70 8.99 -6.33
CA TYR A 46 1.43 9.02 -5.63
C TYR A 46 0.82 10.43 -5.65
N THR A 47 -0.49 10.47 -5.49
CA THR A 47 -1.30 11.66 -5.34
C THR A 47 -2.28 11.46 -4.19
N LEU A 48 -2.48 12.51 -3.40
CA LEU A 48 -3.51 12.49 -2.38
C LEU A 48 -4.86 12.76 -3.03
N THR A 49 -5.79 11.85 -2.82
CA THR A 49 -7.16 11.94 -3.35
C THR A 49 -8.17 11.76 -2.22
N THR A 50 -9.45 11.82 -2.56
CA THR A 50 -10.54 11.47 -1.65
C THR A 50 -10.96 10.04 -1.93
N GLY A 51 -10.95 9.21 -0.90
CA GLY A 51 -11.46 7.84 -0.93
C GLY A 51 -12.48 7.61 0.17
N SER A 52 -12.98 6.39 0.25
CA SER A 52 -13.84 5.94 1.35
C SER A 52 -13.42 4.55 1.77
N TYR A 53 -13.41 4.31 3.08
CA TYR A 53 -13.13 3.01 3.67
C TYR A 53 -13.99 1.88 3.08
N LEU A 54 -13.35 0.77 2.70
CA LEU A 54 -13.96 -0.43 2.13
C LEU A 54 -13.72 -1.67 3.01
N ALA A 55 -14.51 -1.83 4.07
CA ALA A 55 -14.35 -2.91 5.03
C ALA A 55 -14.18 -4.31 4.39
N GLY A 56 -13.09 -4.97 4.76
CA GLY A 56 -12.86 -6.40 4.56
C GLY A 56 -13.85 -7.23 5.38
N THR A 57 -14.37 -8.28 4.76
CA THR A 57 -15.42 -9.13 5.34
C THR A 57 -15.00 -10.60 5.46
N THR A 58 -13.95 -11.00 4.75
CA THR A 58 -13.41 -12.36 4.76
C THR A 58 -12.06 -12.36 5.45
N ASP A 59 -11.91 -13.13 6.51
CA ASP A 59 -10.65 -13.29 7.23
C ASP A 59 -9.59 -13.95 6.35
N ALA A 60 -8.41 -13.35 6.24
CA ALA A 60 -7.27 -13.87 5.49
C ALA A 60 -6.40 -14.84 6.32
N GLY A 61 -6.67 -14.99 7.62
CA GLY A 61 -5.97 -15.93 8.51
C GLY A 61 -4.63 -15.42 9.03
N VAL A 62 -4.44 -14.10 9.11
CA VAL A 62 -3.24 -13.48 9.71
C VAL A 62 -3.56 -13.08 11.15
N HIS A 63 -3.23 -13.95 12.10
CA HIS A 63 -3.50 -13.79 13.54
C HIS A 63 -2.27 -14.06 14.39
N CYS A 64 -1.17 -13.42 14.03
CA CYS A 64 0.16 -13.77 14.47
C CYS A 64 1.02 -12.54 14.70
N ASP A 65 2.25 -12.82 15.09
CA ASP A 65 3.36 -11.90 15.21
C ASP A 65 4.49 -12.43 14.35
N ASP A 66 5.16 -11.54 13.62
CA ASP A 66 6.19 -11.87 12.65
C ASP A 66 5.83 -12.99 11.65
N CYS A 67 4.64 -12.93 11.06
CA CYS A 67 4.20 -13.95 10.10
C CYS A 67 3.31 -13.42 8.99
N SER A 68 3.26 -14.17 7.88
CA SER A 68 2.46 -13.85 6.71
C SER A 68 1.62 -15.03 6.22
N THR A 69 0.47 -14.72 5.63
CA THR A 69 -0.42 -15.71 4.99
C THR A 69 -0.61 -15.36 3.51
N PRO A 70 -0.62 -16.35 2.59
CA PRO A 70 -0.90 -16.08 1.19
C PRO A 70 -2.34 -15.63 0.97
N VAL A 71 -2.52 -14.52 0.25
CA VAL A 71 -3.80 -13.98 -0.18
C VAL A 71 -3.94 -14.15 -1.69
N PRO A 72 -4.82 -15.05 -2.18
CA PRO A 72 -5.07 -15.21 -3.61
C PRO A 72 -5.86 -14.02 -4.15
N PHE A 73 -5.52 -13.57 -5.36
CA PHE A 73 -6.23 -12.47 -6.00
C PHE A 73 -7.37 -12.97 -6.89
N PRO A 74 -8.51 -12.25 -6.90
CA PRO A 74 -9.64 -12.59 -7.77
C PRO A 74 -9.33 -12.32 -9.27
N PHE A 75 -8.35 -11.48 -9.55
CA PHE A 75 -7.79 -11.18 -10.86
C PHE A 75 -6.28 -10.97 -10.74
N PRO A 76 -5.50 -11.13 -11.82
CA PRO A 76 -4.06 -10.90 -11.76
C PRO A 76 -3.74 -9.45 -11.41
N VAL A 77 -2.88 -9.23 -10.42
CA VAL A 77 -2.41 -7.89 -10.00
C VAL A 77 -1.01 -7.67 -10.54
N LYS A 78 -0.78 -6.51 -11.15
CA LYS A 78 0.55 -6.12 -11.65
C LYS A 78 1.18 -5.11 -10.71
N ILE A 79 2.43 -5.35 -10.30
CA ILE A 79 3.29 -4.32 -9.73
C ILE A 79 4.64 -4.31 -10.46
N TYR A 80 5.18 -3.11 -10.69
CA TYR A 80 6.35 -2.90 -11.54
C TYR A 80 6.23 -3.62 -12.89
N ASP A 81 7.12 -4.57 -13.17
CA ASP A 81 7.23 -5.34 -14.40
C ASP A 81 6.57 -6.72 -14.33
N THR A 82 5.96 -7.11 -13.21
CA THR A 82 5.49 -8.48 -12.99
C THR A 82 4.01 -8.54 -12.58
N THR A 83 3.31 -9.56 -13.07
CA THR A 83 1.92 -9.85 -12.72
C THR A 83 1.86 -11.08 -11.82
N PHE A 84 1.12 -10.98 -10.72
CA PHE A 84 1.03 -11.96 -9.67
C PHE A 84 -0.42 -12.45 -9.48
N PRO A 85 -0.62 -13.75 -9.19
CA PRO A 85 -1.94 -14.29 -8.84
C PRO A 85 -2.26 -14.19 -7.35
N SER A 86 -1.28 -13.83 -6.52
CA SER A 86 -1.37 -13.76 -5.06
C SER A 86 -0.23 -12.91 -4.49
N ALA A 87 -0.33 -12.52 -3.23
CA ALA A 87 0.76 -11.98 -2.43
C ALA A 87 0.72 -12.56 -1.00
N MET A 88 1.80 -12.40 -0.25
CA MET A 88 1.88 -12.67 1.18
C MET A 88 1.46 -11.39 1.92
N ALA A 89 0.44 -11.49 2.77
CA ALA A 89 0.05 -10.40 3.66
C ALA A 89 0.57 -10.69 5.07
N GLY A 90 1.38 -9.78 5.59
CA GLY A 90 2.06 -9.97 6.88
C GLY A 90 1.39 -9.27 8.05
N SER A 91 1.69 -9.77 9.24
CA SER A 91 1.30 -9.16 10.51
C SER A 91 1.89 -7.76 10.65
N ASN A 92 3.06 -7.50 10.05
CA ASN A 92 3.78 -6.23 10.15
C ASN A 92 3.33 -5.17 9.12
N GLY A 93 2.25 -5.44 8.37
CA GLY A 93 1.60 -4.47 7.49
C GLY A 93 2.15 -4.43 6.07
N GLU A 94 3.01 -5.37 5.71
CA GLU A 94 3.53 -5.55 4.37
C GLU A 94 2.64 -6.45 3.50
N LEU A 95 2.67 -6.19 2.19
CA LEU A 95 2.09 -7.03 1.16
C LEU A 95 3.18 -7.39 0.15
N ALA A 96 3.80 -8.56 0.32
CA ALA A 96 4.93 -9.01 -0.48
C ALA A 96 4.50 -9.93 -1.62
N PHE A 97 4.89 -9.59 -2.85
CA PHE A 97 4.59 -10.36 -4.05
C PHE A 97 5.78 -11.23 -4.48
N GLY A 98 6.99 -10.84 -4.06
CA GLY A 98 8.24 -11.59 -4.27
C GLY A 98 8.72 -12.27 -2.99
N VAL A 99 9.94 -11.91 -2.57
CA VAL A 99 10.49 -12.34 -1.27
C VAL A 99 9.81 -11.55 -0.16
N ASP A 100 9.21 -12.28 0.76
CA ASP A 100 8.52 -11.78 1.93
C ASP A 100 9.47 -11.57 3.12
N TYR A 101 9.24 -10.49 3.88
CA TYR A 101 9.96 -10.20 5.12
C TYR A 101 8.98 -9.83 6.22
N ALA A 102 8.54 -10.83 6.98
CA ALA A 102 7.57 -10.61 8.04
C ALA A 102 8.18 -10.20 9.38
N GLY A 103 9.51 -10.03 9.51
CA GLY A 103 10.14 -9.76 10.80
C GLY A 103 10.05 -8.31 11.25
N PHE A 104 10.07 -8.08 12.56
CA PHE A 104 10.04 -6.74 13.17
C PHE A 104 11.21 -5.81 12.80
N GLY A 105 12.35 -6.33 12.33
CA GLY A 105 13.56 -5.51 12.03
C GLY A 105 13.43 -4.65 10.77
N ILE A 106 12.42 -3.79 10.70
CA ILE A 106 12.04 -2.97 9.55
C ILE A 106 12.87 -1.68 9.53
N THR A 107 13.32 -1.31 8.34
CA THR A 107 14.06 -0.07 8.07
C THR A 107 13.21 0.87 7.21
N CYS A 108 13.65 2.13 7.08
CA CYS A 108 13.21 2.94 5.94
C CYS A 108 13.46 2.19 4.63
N MET A 109 12.64 2.46 3.61
CA MET A 109 12.82 1.83 2.32
C MET A 109 14.18 2.24 1.70
N PRO A 110 14.87 1.29 1.06
CA PRO A 110 14.44 -0.08 0.82
C PRO A 110 14.60 -0.97 2.05
N VAL A 111 13.66 -1.91 2.25
CA VAL A 111 13.83 -3.03 3.19
C VAL A 111 14.57 -4.14 2.45
N ASP A 112 15.87 -4.28 2.68
CA ASP A 112 16.77 -5.10 1.84
C ASP A 112 16.39 -6.59 1.72
N SER A 113 15.68 -7.12 2.71
CA SER A 113 15.26 -8.53 2.75
C SER A 113 13.99 -8.83 1.94
N ALA A 114 13.35 -7.81 1.34
CA ALA A 114 12.08 -7.96 0.65
C ALA A 114 12.13 -7.51 -0.81
N THR A 115 11.30 -8.12 -1.65
CA THR A 115 11.19 -7.74 -3.06
C THR A 115 9.75 -7.72 -3.51
N TYR A 116 9.44 -6.78 -4.41
CA TYR A 116 8.08 -6.56 -4.90
C TYR A 116 7.08 -6.43 -3.74
N THR A 117 7.26 -5.44 -2.87
CA THR A 117 6.51 -5.28 -1.63
C THR A 117 5.86 -3.92 -1.56
N ILE A 118 4.57 -3.89 -1.25
CA ILE A 118 3.86 -2.68 -0.86
C ILE A 118 3.87 -2.65 0.68
N GLY A 119 4.39 -1.57 1.26
CA GLY A 119 4.27 -1.28 2.68
C GLY A 119 3.26 -0.16 2.87
N PRO A 120 1.94 -0.44 2.91
CA PRO A 120 0.94 0.58 3.21
C PRO A 120 1.15 1.17 4.61
N MET A 121 1.61 0.38 5.57
CA MET A 121 2.00 0.85 6.90
C MET A 121 2.93 -0.21 7.47
N TRP A 122 4.20 -0.21 7.07
CA TRP A 122 5.14 -1.26 7.45
C TRP A 122 5.94 -0.84 8.68
N VAL A 123 5.64 -1.47 9.81
CA VAL A 123 6.20 -1.17 11.14
C VAL A 123 6.00 -2.41 12.02
N ASP A 124 6.74 -2.53 13.11
CA ASP A 124 6.51 -3.57 14.11
C ASP A 124 5.10 -3.46 14.72
N GLN A 125 4.22 -4.34 14.29
CA GLN A 125 2.80 -4.39 14.64
C GLN A 125 2.30 -5.83 14.59
N THR A 126 1.21 -6.10 15.30
CA THR A 126 0.76 -7.47 15.55
C THR A 126 -0.73 -7.65 15.36
N THR A 127 -1.12 -8.85 14.95
CA THR A 127 -2.53 -9.28 14.87
C THR A 127 -2.86 -10.37 15.87
N LEU A 128 -1.98 -10.63 16.86
CA LEU A 128 -2.18 -11.66 17.86
C LEU A 128 -3.52 -11.49 18.61
N PRO A 129 -4.43 -12.49 18.56
CA PRO A 129 -5.74 -12.41 19.20
C PRO A 129 -5.68 -12.30 20.73
N SER A 130 -4.56 -12.73 21.34
CA SER A 130 -4.33 -12.57 22.78
C SER A 130 -4.17 -11.12 23.21
N HIS A 131 -3.78 -10.24 22.29
CA HIS A 131 -3.63 -8.80 22.53
C HIS A 131 -4.83 -8.03 21.97
N CYS A 132 -5.24 -8.33 20.74
CA CYS A 132 -6.35 -7.66 20.07
C CYS A 132 -7.27 -8.71 19.41
N PRO A 133 -8.38 -9.10 20.07
CA PRO A 133 -9.27 -10.17 19.57
C PRO A 133 -9.96 -9.88 18.24
N THR A 134 -10.00 -8.62 17.80
CA THR A 134 -10.61 -8.20 16.52
C THR A 134 -9.57 -7.79 15.48
N CYS A 135 -8.28 -8.02 15.76
CA CYS A 135 -7.20 -7.73 14.82
C CYS A 135 -6.99 -8.87 13.83
N GLY A 136 -6.48 -8.53 12.66
CA GLY A 136 -6.25 -9.46 11.56
C GLY A 136 -6.20 -8.77 10.21
N VAL A 137 -5.91 -9.56 9.19
CA VAL A 137 -6.01 -9.14 7.79
C VAL A 137 -7.31 -9.67 7.21
N PHE A 138 -8.06 -8.81 6.54
CA PHE A 138 -9.36 -9.12 5.96
C PHE A 138 -9.35 -8.77 4.47
N THR A 139 -10.18 -9.45 3.70
CA THR A 139 -10.35 -9.18 2.27
C THR A 139 -11.81 -8.97 1.92
N SER A 140 -12.06 -8.28 0.80
CA SER A 140 -13.37 -8.21 0.18
C SER A 140 -13.24 -8.05 -1.33
N VAL A 141 -14.23 -8.57 -2.07
CA VAL A 141 -14.35 -8.37 -3.52
C VAL A 141 -15.71 -7.77 -3.80
N THR A 142 -15.74 -6.69 -4.57
CA THR A 142 -16.98 -6.10 -5.08
C THR A 142 -16.95 -5.98 -6.60
N GLY A 143 -18.11 -5.75 -7.21
CA GLY A 143 -18.24 -5.69 -8.66
C GLY A 143 -18.26 -7.07 -9.33
N THR A 144 -18.10 -7.08 -10.65
CA THR A 144 -18.08 -8.29 -11.49
C THR A 144 -17.06 -8.11 -12.60
N ALA A 145 -16.49 -9.22 -13.09
CA ALA A 145 -15.47 -9.13 -14.13
C ALA A 145 -16.01 -8.43 -15.39
N PRO A 146 -15.21 -7.57 -16.06
CA PRO A 146 -13.80 -7.24 -15.79
C PRO A 146 -13.60 -5.96 -14.94
N ASN A 147 -14.54 -5.62 -14.05
CA ASN A 147 -14.52 -4.40 -13.24
C ASN A 147 -14.73 -4.72 -11.75
N ARG A 148 -13.94 -5.65 -11.21
CA ARG A 148 -13.91 -5.95 -9.78
C ARG A 148 -12.99 -4.98 -9.03
N THR A 149 -13.35 -4.69 -7.78
CA THR A 149 -12.48 -4.06 -6.80
C THR A 149 -12.15 -5.10 -5.74
N PHE A 150 -10.87 -5.28 -5.45
CA PHE A 150 -10.37 -6.20 -4.44
C PHE A 150 -9.64 -5.41 -3.34
N VAL A 151 -10.02 -5.66 -2.09
CA VAL A 151 -9.47 -4.97 -0.93
C VAL A 151 -8.75 -5.98 -0.04
N ILE A 152 -7.59 -5.57 0.46
CA ILE A 152 -6.89 -6.22 1.56
C ILE A 152 -6.76 -5.18 2.66
N GLU A 153 -7.39 -5.43 3.80
CA GLU A 153 -7.51 -4.53 4.95
C GLU A 153 -6.74 -5.11 6.13
N TRP A 154 -5.92 -4.29 6.78
CA TRP A 154 -5.30 -4.61 8.07
C TRP A 154 -6.07 -3.93 9.19
N ARG A 155 -6.32 -4.67 10.26
CA ARG A 155 -6.79 -4.16 11.55
C ARG A 155 -5.77 -4.58 12.58
N ASN A 156 -4.88 -3.67 12.96
CA ASN A 156 -3.69 -4.01 13.72
C ASN A 156 -3.52 -3.12 14.94
N ILE A 157 -2.62 -3.54 15.82
CA ILE A 157 -2.05 -2.71 16.88
C ILE A 157 -0.53 -2.69 16.71
N TYR A 158 0.13 -1.59 17.07
CA TYR A 158 1.58 -1.58 17.20
C TYR A 158 2.03 -2.64 18.21
N PHE A 159 3.18 -3.25 17.96
CA PHE A 159 3.78 -4.15 18.91
C PHE A 159 4.46 -3.33 20.01
N GLY A 160 4.05 -3.53 21.26
CA GLY A 160 4.56 -2.72 22.37
C GLY A 160 3.65 -2.78 23.60
N PHE A 161 4.25 -2.58 24.78
CA PHE A 161 3.54 -2.61 26.05
C PHE A 161 3.20 -1.20 26.55
N PRO A 162 1.97 -0.93 27.01
CA PRO A 162 0.84 -1.87 27.09
C PRO A 162 0.17 -2.10 25.73
N PHE A 163 -0.18 -3.36 25.45
CA PHE A 163 -0.93 -3.70 24.23
C PHE A 163 -2.35 -3.13 24.26
N SER A 164 -2.80 -2.60 23.13
CA SER A 164 -4.18 -2.15 22.94
C SER A 164 -5.12 -3.35 22.71
N PRO A 165 -6.27 -3.45 23.41
CA PRO A 165 -7.25 -4.51 23.18
C PRO A 165 -8.08 -4.34 21.89
N THR A 166 -7.91 -3.21 21.19
CA THR A 166 -8.64 -2.87 19.97
C THR A 166 -7.68 -2.30 18.92
N PRO A 167 -8.00 -2.43 17.61
CA PRO A 167 -7.13 -1.90 16.55
C PRO A 167 -6.82 -0.43 16.76
N THR A 168 -5.54 -0.07 16.63
CA THR A 168 -5.06 1.33 16.59
C THR A 168 -4.68 1.74 15.17
N LEU A 169 -4.59 0.76 14.27
CA LEU A 169 -4.31 0.89 12.86
C LEU A 169 -5.42 0.19 12.07
N ASN A 170 -5.97 0.88 11.08
CA ASN A 170 -6.88 0.35 10.08
C ASN A 170 -6.56 1.01 8.74
N TYR A 171 -6.05 0.21 7.81
CA TYR A 171 -5.66 0.67 6.48
C TYR A 171 -5.88 -0.44 5.47
N GLU A 172 -6.01 -0.07 4.20
CA GLU A 172 -6.35 -0.99 3.14
C GLU A 172 -5.55 -0.71 1.87
N VAL A 173 -5.18 -1.79 1.19
CA VAL A 173 -4.67 -1.75 -0.19
C VAL A 173 -5.80 -2.20 -1.12
N ILE A 174 -6.05 -1.41 -2.16
CA ILE A 174 -7.19 -1.60 -3.06
C ILE A 174 -6.66 -1.81 -4.48
N PHE A 175 -7.05 -2.91 -5.10
CA PHE A 175 -6.77 -3.20 -6.51
C PHE A 175 -8.04 -3.13 -7.34
N ASN A 176 -7.92 -2.67 -8.59
CA ASN A 176 -9.02 -2.61 -9.53
C ASN A 176 -8.70 -3.42 -10.79
N GLU A 177 -9.64 -4.25 -11.23
CA GLU A 177 -9.46 -5.16 -12.38
C GLU A 177 -9.47 -4.42 -13.73
N ALA A 178 -10.10 -3.26 -13.79
CA ALA A 178 -10.28 -2.52 -15.03
C ALA A 178 -8.94 -2.30 -15.72
N THR A 179 -8.85 -2.59 -17.02
CA THR A 179 -7.59 -2.53 -17.78
C THR A 179 -6.93 -1.15 -17.73
N ALA A 180 -7.72 -0.08 -17.60
CA ALA A 180 -7.23 1.29 -17.45
C ALA A 180 -6.47 1.55 -16.14
N LEU A 181 -6.57 0.65 -15.15
CA LEU A 181 -5.96 0.74 -13.82
C LEU A 181 -4.91 -0.37 -13.59
N THR A 182 -4.50 -1.08 -14.65
CA THR A 182 -3.49 -2.13 -14.53
C THR A 182 -2.14 -1.55 -14.12
N GLY A 183 -1.59 -2.02 -13.00
CA GLY A 183 -0.35 -1.50 -12.42
C GLY A 183 -0.56 -0.43 -11.35
N SER A 184 -1.81 -0.01 -11.13
CA SER A 184 -2.25 0.95 -10.12
C SER A 184 -2.88 0.22 -8.93
N PHE A 185 -2.78 0.80 -7.75
CA PHE A 185 -3.46 0.35 -6.52
C PHE A 185 -3.74 1.56 -5.64
N ASP A 186 -4.72 1.55 -4.76
CA ASP A 186 -4.90 2.63 -3.79
C ASP A 186 -4.44 2.18 -2.40
N VAL A 187 -4.05 3.14 -1.56
CA VAL A 187 -3.91 2.92 -0.10
C VAL A 187 -4.80 3.90 0.64
N PHE A 188 -5.77 3.39 1.39
CA PHE A 188 -6.66 4.20 2.22
C PHE A 188 -6.39 3.95 3.70
N TYR A 189 -6.33 5.04 4.48
CA TYR A 189 -6.06 4.99 5.92
C TYR A 189 -7.32 5.33 6.70
N ASN A 190 -8.10 4.33 7.10
CA ASN A 190 -9.31 4.54 7.88
C ASN A 190 -9.03 4.94 9.33
N MET A 191 -7.96 4.41 9.93
CA MET A 191 -7.51 4.78 11.26
C MET A 191 -5.99 4.67 11.36
N VAL A 192 -5.36 5.76 11.75
CA VAL A 192 -3.92 5.80 12.01
C VAL A 192 -3.71 6.54 13.33
N SER A 193 -3.38 5.80 14.37
CA SER A 193 -3.03 6.35 15.68
C SER A 193 -1.52 6.52 15.81
N ILE A 194 -1.10 7.55 16.54
CA ILE A 194 0.30 7.75 16.93
C ILE A 194 0.67 6.72 18.01
N HIS A 195 1.87 6.13 17.92
CA HIS A 195 2.39 5.24 18.95
C HIS A 195 3.40 6.00 19.83
N SER A 196 2.91 6.64 20.88
CA SER A 196 3.78 7.41 21.78
C SER A 196 4.79 6.47 22.46
N GLY A 197 6.08 6.66 22.15
CA GLY A 197 7.18 5.83 22.65
C GLY A 197 7.93 5.09 21.53
N GLY A 198 7.35 5.03 20.33
CA GLY A 198 7.95 4.35 19.18
C GLY A 198 7.88 2.83 19.27
N THR A 199 8.23 2.19 18.16
CA THR A 199 8.47 0.75 18.09
C THR A 199 9.97 0.46 18.16
N ASP A 200 10.37 -0.81 18.20
CA ASP A 200 11.79 -1.19 18.10
C ASP A 200 12.31 -1.22 16.65
N SER A 201 11.42 -0.92 15.68
CA SER A 201 11.68 -0.81 14.26
C SER A 201 11.43 0.61 13.72
N ALA A 202 11.85 0.86 12.48
CA ALA A 202 11.33 1.99 11.73
C ALA A 202 9.88 1.72 11.28
N LEU A 203 9.15 2.79 11.00
CA LEU A 203 7.90 2.78 10.24
C LEU A 203 8.21 3.32 8.85
N THR A 204 7.91 2.54 7.81
CA THR A 204 8.05 2.97 6.42
C THR A 204 6.75 2.79 5.66
N VAL A 205 6.47 3.73 4.76
CA VAL A 205 5.33 3.68 3.84
C VAL A 205 5.84 3.84 2.43
N GLY A 206 5.44 2.94 1.54
CA GLY A 206 5.83 3.00 0.15
C GLY A 206 5.67 1.69 -0.60
N VAL A 207 6.43 1.56 -1.67
CA VAL A 207 6.47 0.36 -2.51
C VAL A 207 7.89 0.16 -3.04
N GLN A 208 8.37 -1.08 -3.03
CA GLN A 208 9.69 -1.43 -3.52
C GLN A 208 9.65 -2.63 -4.46
N LYS A 209 10.50 -2.61 -5.49
CA LYS A 209 10.84 -3.78 -6.28
C LYS A 209 12.03 -4.49 -5.65
N ASP A 210 13.08 -3.72 -5.37
CA ASP A 210 14.37 -4.16 -4.86
C ASP A 210 15.09 -2.96 -4.19
N THR A 211 16.35 -3.17 -3.78
CA THR A 211 17.15 -2.17 -3.07
C THR A 211 17.53 -0.93 -3.89
N THR A 212 17.30 -0.97 -5.20
CA THR A 212 17.66 0.12 -6.12
C THR A 212 16.44 0.78 -6.77
N ASN A 213 15.28 0.15 -6.68
CA ASN A 213 14.06 0.62 -7.32
C ASN A 213 12.89 0.56 -6.32
N PHE A 214 12.62 1.70 -5.69
CA PHE A 214 11.60 1.88 -4.68
C PHE A 214 11.08 3.33 -4.68
N THR A 215 9.87 3.49 -4.15
CA THR A 215 9.27 4.78 -3.83
C THR A 215 8.96 4.78 -2.34
N GLU A 216 9.68 5.60 -1.58
CA GLU A 216 9.35 5.88 -0.17
C GLU A 216 8.44 7.12 -0.10
N VAL A 217 7.23 6.93 0.42
CA VAL A 217 6.28 8.01 0.71
C VAL A 217 6.69 8.73 1.99
N GLY A 218 7.19 7.97 2.97
CA GLY A 218 7.79 8.52 4.17
C GLY A 218 8.31 7.44 5.09
N CYS A 219 9.15 7.87 6.03
CA CYS A 219 9.71 7.03 7.05
C CYS A 219 9.81 7.77 8.39
N ASP A 220 9.64 7.04 9.48
CA ASP A 220 10.07 7.43 10.81
C ASP A 220 11.00 6.36 11.39
N LEU A 221 12.21 6.77 11.78
CA LEU A 221 13.24 5.85 12.29
C LEU A 221 12.91 5.23 13.65
N THR A 222 11.89 5.76 14.33
CA THR A 222 11.49 5.32 15.67
C THR A 222 10.15 4.60 15.68
N GLY A 223 9.44 4.55 14.54
CA GLY A 223 8.07 4.06 14.45
C GLY A 223 7.06 4.75 15.38
N THR A 224 7.34 5.99 15.79
CA THR A 224 6.45 6.78 16.67
C THR A 224 5.33 7.42 15.89
N ASP A 225 5.69 8.11 14.80
CA ASP A 225 4.82 8.98 14.05
C ASP A 225 4.73 8.49 12.59
N PRO A 226 3.55 8.10 12.12
CA PRO A 226 3.30 7.93 10.69
C PRO A 226 3.69 9.21 9.92
N PRO A 227 4.20 9.10 8.68
CA PRO A 227 4.55 10.27 7.88
C PRO A 227 3.40 11.27 7.81
N ALA A 228 3.66 12.58 7.79
CA ALA A 228 2.61 13.60 7.93
C ALA A 228 1.46 13.51 6.89
N SER A 229 1.70 12.89 5.72
CA SER A 229 0.69 12.62 4.69
C SER A 229 -0.17 11.38 4.98
N VAL A 230 0.33 10.47 5.81
CA VAL A 230 -0.30 9.20 6.23
C VAL A 230 -1.11 9.46 7.49
N THR A 231 -2.35 9.90 7.29
CA THR A 231 -3.26 10.27 8.38
C THR A 231 -4.65 9.67 8.15
N THR A 232 -5.44 9.56 9.22
CA THR A 232 -6.84 9.12 9.15
C THR A 232 -7.62 9.91 8.09
N GLY A 233 -8.18 9.20 7.12
CA GLY A 233 -8.94 9.73 5.98
C GLY A 233 -8.12 9.98 4.72
N ALA A 234 -6.79 9.81 4.74
CA ALA A 234 -5.97 9.97 3.55
C ALA A 234 -6.17 8.81 2.57
N ASN A 235 -6.27 9.13 1.28
CA ASN A 235 -6.23 8.16 0.18
C ASN A 235 -5.05 8.47 -0.74
N PHE A 236 -4.25 7.46 -1.02
CA PHE A 236 -3.13 7.53 -1.96
C PHE A 236 -3.53 6.79 -3.22
N HIS A 237 -3.62 7.55 -4.32
CA HIS A 237 -3.67 7.07 -5.71
C HIS A 237 -2.36 7.44 -6.43
#